data_AF-A0A7V4GA87-F1
#
_entry.id   AF-A0A7V4GA87-F1
#
_cell.length_a   1.000
_cell.length_b   1.000
_cell.length_c   1.000
_cell.angle_alpha   90.00
_cell.angle_beta   90.00
_cell.angle_gamma   90.00
#
_symmetry.space_group_name_H-M   'P 1'
#
loop_
_entity.id
_entity.type
_entity.pdbx_description
1 polymer ?
#
loop_
_entity_poly.entity_id
_entity_poly.type
_entity_poly.pdbx_seq_one_letter_code
_entity_poly.pdbx_strand_id
1 'polypeptide(L)'
;MDWLYVLMPISGVTIFWPGLIILGVGVGIIGGFFGMGGAWMVTPGLNILGFPMAFAIGTDIAHMAGKSLISTMRHGKFGNVDYLLGFIMLVGTIVGFEVGAQ
;
A
#
# COMPACT_ATOMS: atom_id res chain seq x y z
N MET A 1 -3.61 27.96 -12.24
CA MET A 1 -3.09 26.58 -12.42
C MET A 1 -3.83 25.60 -11.50
N ASP A 2 -5.07 25.94 -11.15
CA ASP A 2 -5.75 25.40 -9.96
C ASP A 2 -6.45 24.08 -10.25
N TRP A 3 -6.62 23.74 -11.53
CA TRP A 3 -7.12 22.45 -12.00
C TRP A 3 -6.15 21.29 -11.76
N LEU A 4 -4.87 21.58 -11.53
CA LEU A 4 -3.85 20.58 -11.23
C LEU A 4 -3.90 20.10 -9.77
N TYR A 5 -4.63 20.83 -8.92
CA TYR A 5 -4.75 20.55 -7.49
C TYR A 5 -6.16 20.07 -7.16
N VAL A 6 -6.23 18.91 -6.51
CA VAL A 6 -7.49 18.34 -6.03
C VAL A 6 -7.49 18.42 -4.51
N LEU A 7 -8.55 18.99 -3.95
CA LEU A 7 -8.77 18.99 -2.51
C LEU A 7 -9.22 17.59 -2.08
N MET A 8 -8.45 16.95 -1.21
CA MET A 8 -8.80 15.67 -0.62
C MET A 8 -9.74 15.94 0.58
N PRO A 9 -11.03 15.56 0.50
CA PRO A 9 -12.01 15.91 1.54
C PRO A 9 -11.75 15.21 2.87
N ILE A 10 -11.04 14.08 2.86
CA ILE A 10 -10.73 13.29 4.07
C ILE A 10 -9.50 13.83 4.79
N SER A 11 -8.45 14.24 4.06
CA SER A 11 -7.20 14.71 4.64
C SER A 11 -7.08 16.24 4.70
N GLY A 12 -8.02 16.98 4.11
CA GLY A 12 -8.06 18.44 4.13
C GLY A 12 -6.93 19.13 3.36
N VAL A 13 -6.13 18.36 2.60
CA VAL A 13 -4.97 18.86 1.86
C VAL A 13 -5.25 18.95 0.36
N THR A 14 -4.69 19.96 -0.28
CA THR A 14 -4.70 20.13 -1.74
C THR A 14 -3.48 19.46 -2.35
N ILE A 15 -3.70 18.48 -3.22
CA ILE A 15 -2.61 17.68 -3.80
C ILE A 15 -2.59 17.80 -5.31
N PHE A 16 -1.38 17.79 -5.84
CA PHE A 16 -1.10 17.70 -7.27
C PHE A 16 -1.49 16.32 -7.82
N TRP A 17 -2.67 16.21 -8.46
CA TRP A 17 -3.21 14.91 -8.90
C TRP A 17 -2.37 14.19 -9.97
N PRO A 18 -1.65 14.87 -10.90
CA PRO A 18 -0.78 14.15 -11.82
C PRO A 18 0.40 13.47 -11.12
N GLY A 19 0.84 13.99 -9.97
CA GLY A 19 1.86 13.37 -9.12
C GLY A 19 1.43 12.01 -8.59
N LEU A 20 0.14 11.84 -8.27
CA LEU A 20 -0.43 10.56 -7.84
C LEU A 20 -0.39 9.52 -8.96
N ILE A 21 -0.61 9.94 -10.21
CA ILE A 21 -0.53 9.04 -11.38
C ILE A 21 0.92 8.59 -11.59
N ILE A 22 1.88 9.51 -11.55
CA ILE A 22 3.30 9.18 -11.71
C ILE A 22 3.75 8.22 -10.60
N LEU A 23 3.34 8.50 -9.36
CA LEU A 23 3.62 7.63 -8.22
C LEU A 23 3.00 6.24 -8.42
N GLY A 24 1.72 6.16 -8.80
CA GLY A 24 1.02 4.90 -9.02
C GLY A 24 1.65 4.06 -10.13
N VAL A 25 2.01 4.68 -11.25
CA VAL A 25 2.70 4.01 -12.37
C VAL A 25 4.10 3.56 -11.95
N GLY A 26 4.89 4.43 -11.32
CA GLY A 26 6.25 4.10 -10.87
C GLY A 26 6.27 2.95 -9.88
N VAL A 27 5.41 3.01 -8.86
CA VAL A 27 5.26 1.93 -7.89
C VAL A 27 4.71 0.66 -8.54
N GLY A 28 3.76 0.77 -9.47
CA GLY A 28 3.19 -0.38 -10.17
C GLY A 28 4.24 -1.14 -11.00
N ILE A 29 5.08 -0.41 -11.72
CA ILE A 29 6.18 -0.98 -12.50
C ILE A 29 7.20 -1.65 -11.57
N ILE A 30 7.72 -0.92 -10.59
CA ILE A 30 8.76 -1.42 -9.68
C ILE A 30 8.22 -2.58 -8.83
N GLY A 31 7.06 -2.42 -8.21
CA GLY A 31 6.41 -3.47 -7.43
C GLY A 31 6.08 -4.71 -8.26
N GLY A 32 5.72 -4.55 -9.54
CA GLY A 32 5.49 -5.65 -10.47
C GLY A 32 6.75 -6.45 -10.80
N PHE A 33 7.90 -5.78 -10.97
CA PHE A 33 9.18 -6.45 -11.27
C PHE A 33 9.78 -7.14 -10.05
N PHE A 34 9.80 -6.46 -8.89
CA PHE A 34 10.48 -6.96 -7.70
C PHE A 34 9.59 -7.84 -6.81
N GLY A 35 8.27 -7.83 -7.02
CA GLY A 35 7.33 -8.56 -6.15
C GLY A 35 7.32 -8.05 -4.70
N MET A 36 7.87 -6.87 -4.42
CA MET A 36 7.94 -6.30 -3.08
C MET A 36 6.59 -5.66 -2.70
N GLY A 37 6.16 -5.89 -1.45
CA GLY A 37 5.00 -5.22 -0.88
C GLY A 37 5.20 -3.70 -0.92
N GLY A 38 4.36 -2.98 -1.66
CA GLY A 38 4.56 -1.58 -2.04
C GLY A 38 4.65 -0.54 -0.91
N ALA A 39 4.53 -0.95 0.35
CA ALA A 39 4.45 -0.05 1.49
C ALA A 39 5.65 0.85 1.67
N TRP A 40 6.84 0.32 1.39
CA TRP A 40 8.08 1.11 1.37
C TRP A 40 7.93 2.35 0.51
N MET A 41 7.26 2.30 -0.65
CA MET A 41 7.34 3.35 -1.67
C MET A 41 6.13 4.27 -1.66
N VAL A 42 4.94 3.69 -1.51
CA VAL A 42 3.68 4.44 -1.55
C VAL A 42 3.59 5.38 -0.36
N THR A 43 3.87 4.90 0.85
CA THR A 43 3.75 5.66 2.09
C THR A 43 4.64 6.92 2.11
N PRO A 44 5.97 6.84 1.89
CA PRO A 44 6.81 8.04 1.83
C PRO A 44 6.56 8.87 0.58
N GLY A 45 6.21 8.27 -0.55
CA GLY A 45 5.91 9.04 -1.75
C GLY A 45 4.62 9.86 -1.63
N LEU A 46 3.59 9.35 -0.93
CA LEU A 46 2.41 10.14 -0.56
C LEU A 46 2.77 11.25 0.43
N ASN A 47 3.67 10.99 1.39
CA ASN A 47 4.13 12.01 2.33
C ASN A 47 4.86 13.16 1.61
N ILE A 48 5.72 12.87 0.64
CA ILE A 48 6.41 13.87 -0.20
C ILE A 48 5.41 14.70 -0.99
N LEU A 49 4.28 14.11 -1.42
CA LEU A 49 3.19 14.82 -2.10
C LEU A 49 2.31 15.66 -1.16
N GLY A 50 2.58 15.65 0.15
CA GLY A 50 1.91 16.49 1.13
C GLY A 50 0.80 15.79 1.93
N PHE A 51 0.65 14.46 1.83
CA PHE A 51 -0.28 13.75 2.71
C PHE A 51 0.25 13.68 4.16
N PRO A 52 -0.62 13.97 5.16
CA PRO A 52 -0.28 13.66 6.54
C PRO A 52 -0.01 12.16 6.70
N MET A 53 0.99 11.83 7.51
CA MET A 53 1.53 10.46 7.60
C MET A 53 0.46 9.41 7.94
N ALA A 54 -0.45 9.74 8.85
CA ALA A 54 -1.53 8.83 9.25
C ALA A 54 -2.44 8.43 8.07
N PHE A 55 -2.79 9.37 7.19
CA PHE A 55 -3.61 9.09 6.02
C PHE A 55 -2.83 8.37 4.92
N ALA A 56 -1.54 8.68 4.77
CA ALA A 56 -0.67 7.98 3.82
C ALA A 56 -0.54 6.49 4.16
N ILE A 57 -0.27 6.17 5.43
CA ILE A 57 -0.18 4.79 5.93
C ILE A 57 -1.50 4.04 5.72
N GLY A 58 -2.63 4.64 6.12
CA GLY A 58 -3.94 4.00 5.97
C GLY A 58 -4.32 3.72 4.51
N THR A 59 -4.04 4.67 3.62
CA THR A 59 -4.31 4.53 2.17
C THR A 59 -3.48 3.41 1.55
N ASP A 60 -2.20 3.32 1.93
CA ASP A 60 -1.29 2.30 1.45
C ASP A 60 -1.66 0.89 1.93
N ILE A 61 -2.02 0.72 3.22
CA ILE A 61 -2.50 -0.56 3.74
C ILE A 61 -3.74 -1.05 2.98
N ALA A 62 -4.71 -0.15 2.74
CA ALA A 62 -5.90 -0.49 1.96
C ALA A 62 -5.54 -0.90 0.51
N HIS A 63 -4.61 -0.18 -0.12
CA HIS A 63 -4.11 -0.48 -1.45
C HIS A 63 -3.34 -1.81 -1.53
N MET A 64 -2.58 -2.17 -0.50
CA MET A 64 -1.89 -3.46 -0.41
C MET A 64 -2.86 -4.61 -0.18
N ALA A 65 -3.83 -4.45 0.73
CA ALA A 65 -4.82 -5.48 1.04
C ALA A 65 -5.56 -5.98 -0.21
N GLY A 66 -6.01 -5.07 -1.08
CA GLY A 66 -6.71 -5.44 -2.31
C GLY A 66 -5.86 -6.30 -3.27
N LYS A 67 -4.59 -5.93 -3.49
CA LYS A 67 -3.68 -6.70 -4.36
C LYS A 67 -3.31 -8.04 -3.76
N SER A 68 -3.06 -8.08 -2.46
CA SER A 68 -2.74 -9.32 -1.73
C SER A 68 -3.90 -10.31 -1.79
N LEU A 69 -5.14 -9.87 -1.58
CA LEU A 69 -6.32 -10.72 -1.68
C LEU A 69 -6.46 -11.37 -3.06
N ILE A 70 -6.36 -10.57 -4.13
CA ILE A 70 -6.45 -11.08 -5.51
C ILE A 70 -5.30 -12.06 -5.80
N SER A 71 -4.08 -11.74 -5.36
CA SER A 71 -2.91 -12.61 -5.53
C SER A 71 -3.08 -13.95 -4.82
N THR A 72 -3.49 -13.94 -3.55
CA THR A 72 -3.71 -15.16 -2.76
C THR A 72 -4.84 -16.00 -3.35
N MET A 73 -5.96 -15.39 -3.76
CA MET A 73 -7.05 -16.12 -4.42
C MET A 73 -6.59 -16.79 -5.72
N ARG A 74 -5.81 -16.08 -6.54
CA ARG A 74 -5.32 -16.61 -7.82
C ARG A 74 -4.34 -17.76 -7.60
N HIS A 75 -3.35 -17.60 -6.73
CA HIS A 75 -2.37 -18.65 -6.42
C HIS A 75 -3.01 -19.82 -5.68
N GLY A 76 -4.04 -19.57 -4.88
CA GLY A 76 -4.80 -20.59 -4.17
C GLY A 76 -5.52 -21.54 -5.13
N LYS A 77 -6.06 -21.04 -6.23
CA LYS A 77 -6.64 -21.89 -7.29
C LYS A 77 -5.63 -22.82 -7.97
N PHE A 78 -4.35 -22.46 -7.97
CA PHE A 78 -3.27 -23.27 -8.53
C PHE A 78 -2.65 -24.25 -7.52
N GLY A 79 -3.14 -24.30 -6.27
CA GLY A 79 -2.58 -25.16 -5.23
C GLY A 79 -1.23 -24.69 -4.68
N ASN A 80 -0.79 -23.47 -5.02
CA ASN A 80 0.50 -22.92 -4.62
C ASN A 80 0.47 -22.22 -3.24
N VAL A 81 -0.66 -22.25 -2.54
CA VAL A 81 -0.85 -21.57 -1.25
C VAL A 81 -0.87 -22.59 -0.13
N ASP A 82 0.16 -22.52 0.73
CA ASP A 82 0.17 -23.21 2.01
C ASP A 82 -0.54 -22.34 3.06
N TYR A 83 -1.76 -22.73 3.42
CA TYR A 83 -2.58 -22.02 4.39
C TYR A 83 -2.06 -22.15 5.83
N LEU A 84 -1.37 -23.24 6.17
CA LEU A 84 -0.79 -23.43 7.50
C LEU A 84 0.38 -22.48 7.70
N LEU A 85 1.30 -22.43 6.72
CA LEU A 85 2.40 -21.48 6.74
C LEU A 85 1.90 -20.03 6.75
N GLY A 86 0.88 -19.73 5.92
CA GLY A 86 0.25 -18.41 5.88
C GLY A 86 -0.33 -17.99 7.23
N PHE A 87 -0.97 -18.91 7.97
CA PHE A 87 -1.51 -18.62 9.31
C PHE A 87 -0.39 -18.36 10.33
N ILE A 88 0.68 -19.16 10.31
CA ILE A 88 1.84 -18.96 11.19
C ILE A 88 2.48 -17.58 10.93
N MET A 89 2.65 -17.21 9.67
CA MET A 89 3.17 -15.89 9.29
C MET A 89 2.25 -14.76 9.76
N LEU A 90 0.92 -14.93 9.66
CA LEU A 90 -0.04 -13.93 10.10
C LEU A 90 0.06 -13.68 11.61
N VAL A 91 0.07 -14.74 12.43
CA VAL A 91 0.18 -14.61 13.88
C VAL A 91 1.52 -13.97 14.27
N GLY A 92 2.62 -14.43 13.67
CA GLY A 92 3.95 -13.86 13.91
C GLY A 92 4.03 -12.37 13.53
N THR A 93 3.39 -11.98 12.42
CA THR A 93 3.37 -10.59 11.97
C THR A 93 2.56 -9.71 12.92
N ILE A 94 1.38 -10.15 13.37
CA ILE A 94 0.53 -9.37 14.30
C ILE A 94 1.27 -9.15 15.61
N VAL A 95 1.83 -10.22 16.20
CA VAL A 95 2.57 -10.11 17.46
C VAL A 95 3.80 -9.22 17.29
N GLY A 96 4.55 -9.39 16.20
CA GLY A 96 5.72 -8.54 15.92
C GLY A 96 5.36 -7.07 15.73
N PHE A 97 4.24 -6.77 15.07
CA PHE A 97 3.76 -5.42 14.84
C PHE A 97 3.34 -4.74 16.15
N GLU A 98 2.57 -5.44 17.00
CA GLU A 98 2.15 -4.94 18.31
C GLU A 98 3.34 -4.69 19.24
N VAL A 99 4.29 -5.62 19.31
CA VAL A 99 5.49 -5.48 20.15
C VAL A 99 6.42 -4.38 19.65
N GLY A 100 6.52 -4.19 18.33
CA GLY A 100 7.37 -3.16 17.72
C GLY A 100 6.74 -1.76 17.65
N ALA A 101 5.41 -1.65 17.81
CA ALA A 101 4.69 -0.38 17.78
C ALA A 101 4.70 0.35 19.14
N GLN A 102 5.14 -0.33 20.21
CA GLN A 102 5.38 0.25 21.54
C GLN A 102 6.72 0.97 21.60
#